data_AF-A0A328C9C8-F1
#
_entry.id   AF-A0A328C9C8-F1
#
_cell.length_a   1.000
_cell.length_b   1.000
_cell.length_c   1.000
_cell.angle_alpha   90.00
_cell.angle_beta   90.00
_cell.angle_gamma   90.00
#
_symmetry.space_group_name_H-M   'P 1'
#
loop_
_entity.id
_entity.type
_entity.pdbx_description
1 polymer ?
#
loop_
_entity_poly.entity_id
_entity_poly.type
_entity_poly.pdbx_seq_one_letter_code
_entity_poly.pdbx_strand_id
1 'polypeptide(L)'
;MESLMPASIRQQLLVACATLALALGGCASNERPACGTTEDCPEEGQICRAGACTMVSQPTCSSESDCDPGFVCVASICERADITDEDTGTPDADEEPDAFVPDTNTDPDVEDPDTEQPRVTHVIPIDGARNVPTDTEVRVTFSKAIDAFRTLNIQSFFIADPDALDSRLGAIPVDIEYLEDERQAVLTPRQPLRPATQYTIIVTTGVQDQAQPSNPLFRRFESTFVTNSSEPAELTELAATYAPIIYQDTRLVEGSEINIDIPTRIDFDGDFDTDNNLTNARASATRPVASVYYSVTQTESHHYIHYSLYYPARRRVVDGSQRYYEHDFTSMVVAVNRASGDVDFVEGLKAESAASNDKHLSYRPDSSPVRGRGTNSADTFADALLEEGARYPLFVPSGEHAGCNWYVRPSGWTTECPYGNASFATTGIDAGFILRPGDQGQTFDQATENPETGLREFTYELVPFVNEIWSRRADFSCGVFDGVGFSYNPEELPSNPRPVGPTVNNPLYLPVALCSEAEQSFGRTPFSWFSGSSYSGGAWFMDPAFALSTRFNFGEGFSMDYCYNRYFDVDRRAEAACAAE
;
A
#
# COMPACT_ATOMS: atom_id res chain seq x y z
N MET A 1 -13.56 47.12 43.66
CA MET A 1 -13.27 48.57 43.77
C MET A 1 -12.37 48.89 42.57
N GLU A 2 -12.96 49.08 41.38
CA GLU A 2 -13.22 50.41 40.75
C GLU A 2 -11.92 51.22 40.65
N SER A 3 -11.41 51.62 39.48
CA SER A 3 -12.02 52.40 38.40
C SER A 3 -10.98 52.47 37.25
N LEU A 4 -11.27 52.42 35.94
CA LEU A 4 -11.93 53.46 35.12
C LEU A 4 -12.27 52.90 33.72
N MET A 5 -13.50 53.10 33.24
CA MET A 5 -13.87 53.13 31.81
C MET A 5 -13.85 54.60 31.30
N PRO A 6 -13.97 54.86 29.97
CA PRO A 6 -15.31 55.20 29.48
C PRO A 6 -15.65 54.75 28.04
N ALA A 7 -16.95 54.85 27.77
CA ALA A 7 -17.71 54.43 26.60
C ALA A 7 -17.42 55.20 25.31
N SER A 8 -17.63 54.55 24.16
CA SER A 8 -18.54 55.03 23.12
C SER A 8 -18.68 54.03 21.98
N ILE A 9 -19.78 53.28 22.04
CA ILE A 9 -20.50 52.73 20.88
C ILE A 9 -21.09 53.91 20.10
N ARG A 10 -20.67 54.12 18.85
CA ARG A 10 -21.49 54.55 17.70
C ARG A 10 -20.60 54.98 16.54
N GLN A 11 -20.85 54.39 15.36
CA GLN A 11 -20.59 54.95 14.01
C GLN A 11 -19.08 55.11 13.65
N GLN A 12 -18.53 54.51 12.60
CA GLN A 12 -19.05 54.18 11.28
C GLN A 12 -18.09 53.23 10.53
N LEU A 13 -18.64 52.13 9.99
CA LEU A 13 -18.52 51.67 8.60
C LEU A 13 -17.12 51.49 7.95
N LEU A 14 -16.74 50.24 7.66
CA LEU A 14 -16.87 49.58 6.33
C LEU A 14 -15.95 48.33 6.21
N VAL A 15 -16.53 47.28 5.62
CA VAL A 15 -15.92 46.04 5.10
C VAL A 15 -15.64 44.90 6.10
N ALA A 16 -16.62 44.00 6.25
CA ALA A 16 -16.39 42.59 6.57
C ALA A 16 -17.49 41.73 5.92
N CYS A 17 -17.13 40.97 4.88
CA CYS A 17 -17.88 39.81 4.38
C CYS A 17 -17.61 38.64 5.36
N ALA A 18 -18.61 38.10 6.06
CA ALA A 18 -19.52 37.04 5.62
C ALA A 18 -18.79 35.71 5.31
N THR A 19 -18.74 34.79 6.28
CA THR A 19 -19.58 33.57 6.36
C THR A 19 -18.98 32.55 7.33
N LEU A 20 -19.64 32.26 8.46
CA LEU A 20 -19.86 30.90 8.98
C LEU A 20 -20.85 30.92 10.16
N ALA A 21 -21.60 29.82 10.28
CA ALA A 21 -22.53 29.42 11.34
C ALA A 21 -24.01 29.83 11.18
N LEU A 22 -24.81 28.87 10.72
CA LEU A 22 -26.14 28.57 11.25
C LEU A 22 -26.49 27.12 10.87
N ALA A 23 -26.33 26.20 11.82
CA ALA A 23 -26.92 24.87 11.79
C ALA A 23 -27.88 24.79 12.99
N LEU A 24 -29.18 24.77 12.68
CA LEU A 24 -30.25 23.95 13.27
C LEU A 24 -31.61 24.55 12.89
N GLY A 25 -32.39 23.79 12.12
CA GLY A 25 -33.84 23.93 11.99
C GLY A 25 -34.34 24.96 10.98
N GLY A 26 -34.35 24.59 9.69
CA GLY A 26 -35.07 25.30 8.64
C GLY A 26 -35.80 24.30 7.74
N CYS A 27 -37.13 24.35 7.75
CA CYS A 27 -38.01 23.50 6.95
C CYS A 27 -37.63 23.50 5.47
N ALA A 28 -37.64 22.33 4.84
CA ALA A 28 -37.71 22.19 3.40
C ALA A 28 -38.99 22.89 2.90
N SER A 29 -38.82 24.06 2.27
CA SER A 29 -39.82 24.56 1.33
C SER A 29 -39.65 23.77 0.03
N ASN A 30 -40.46 22.73 -0.14
CA ASN A 30 -40.66 21.99 -1.39
C ASN A 30 -41.38 22.87 -2.45
N GLU A 31 -40.88 24.09 -2.70
CA GLU A 31 -41.36 24.90 -3.82
C GLU A 31 -40.46 24.60 -5.02
N ARG A 32 -40.96 23.72 -5.89
CA ARG A 32 -40.34 23.41 -7.18
C ARG A 32 -40.16 24.71 -7.98
N PRO A 33 -39.02 24.92 -8.67
CA PRO A 33 -38.81 26.10 -9.50
C PRO A 33 -39.96 26.27 -10.50
N ALA A 34 -40.51 27.49 -10.58
CA ALA A 34 -41.53 27.79 -11.57
C ALA A 34 -40.89 27.85 -12.96
N CYS A 35 -41.55 27.29 -13.98
CA CYS A 35 -41.03 27.20 -15.34
C CYS A 35 -42.11 27.55 -16.37
N GLY A 36 -41.72 28.13 -17.51
CA GLY A 36 -42.59 28.30 -18.67
C GLY A 36 -42.40 27.19 -19.71
N THR A 37 -41.16 26.72 -19.84
CA THR A 37 -40.73 25.65 -20.74
C THR A 37 -39.68 24.76 -20.07
N THR A 38 -39.36 23.61 -20.66
CA THR A 38 -38.37 22.66 -20.11
C THR A 38 -36.97 23.25 -20.01
N GLU A 39 -36.61 24.22 -20.86
CA GLU A 39 -35.31 24.90 -20.85
C GLU A 39 -35.09 25.76 -19.58
N ASP A 40 -36.18 26.12 -18.88
CA ASP A 40 -36.12 26.89 -17.64
C ASP A 40 -35.73 26.04 -16.42
N CYS A 41 -35.59 24.72 -16.57
CA CYS A 41 -35.31 23.81 -15.46
C CYS A 41 -33.79 23.59 -15.26
N PRO A 42 -33.25 23.83 -14.06
CA PRO A 42 -31.81 23.94 -13.83
C PRO A 42 -31.08 22.59 -13.68
N GLU A 43 -31.80 21.47 -13.52
CA GLU A 43 -31.18 20.14 -13.34
C GLU A 43 -31.44 19.24 -14.55
N GLU A 44 -30.40 18.50 -14.95
CA GLU A 44 -30.44 17.55 -16.06
C GLU A 44 -31.43 16.41 -15.75
N GLY A 45 -32.37 16.16 -16.68
CA GLY A 45 -33.46 15.19 -16.48
C GLY A 45 -34.76 15.75 -15.88
N GLN A 46 -34.86 17.07 -15.67
CA GLN A 46 -36.13 17.73 -15.31
C GLN A 46 -36.92 18.19 -16.54
N ILE A 47 -38.26 18.16 -16.45
CA ILE A 47 -39.17 18.76 -17.42
C ILE A 47 -40.17 19.70 -16.75
N CYS A 48 -40.60 20.73 -17.50
CA CYS A 48 -41.60 21.66 -17.01
C CYS A 48 -43.01 21.07 -17.15
N ARG A 49 -43.71 20.88 -16.03
CA ARG A 49 -45.11 20.42 -15.99
C ARG A 49 -45.96 21.33 -15.12
N ALA A 50 -47.03 21.86 -15.70
CA ALA A 50 -48.00 22.74 -15.03
C ALA A 50 -47.34 23.93 -14.30
N GLY A 51 -46.27 24.48 -14.88
CA GLY A 51 -45.55 25.62 -14.34
C GLY A 51 -44.51 25.29 -13.27
N ALA A 52 -44.15 24.02 -13.06
CA ALA A 52 -43.12 23.59 -12.12
C ALA A 52 -42.16 22.56 -12.71
N CYS A 53 -40.86 22.66 -12.39
CA CYS A 53 -39.87 21.68 -12.80
C CYS A 53 -40.04 20.36 -12.04
N THR A 54 -40.08 19.25 -12.78
CA THR A 54 -40.30 17.90 -12.24
C THR A 54 -39.25 16.93 -12.77
N MET A 55 -38.62 16.17 -11.87
CA MET A 55 -37.72 15.08 -12.24
C MET A 55 -38.48 13.97 -12.96
N VAL A 56 -37.98 13.55 -14.12
CA VAL A 56 -38.52 12.41 -14.84
C VAL A 56 -37.98 11.13 -14.17
N SER A 57 -38.69 10.61 -13.17
CA SER A 57 -38.51 9.22 -12.76
C SER A 57 -39.26 8.35 -13.78
N GLN A 58 -38.57 7.82 -14.78
CA GLN A 58 -39.23 6.98 -15.78
C GLN A 58 -39.77 5.69 -15.14
N PRO A 59 -41.04 5.31 -15.39
CA PRO A 59 -41.55 4.01 -14.98
C PRO A 59 -40.90 2.93 -15.86
N THR A 60 -40.28 1.95 -15.23
CA THR A 60 -39.76 0.78 -15.93
C THR A 60 -40.91 -0.12 -16.35
N CYS A 61 -40.83 -0.70 -17.55
CA CYS A 61 -41.84 -1.63 -18.08
C CYS A 61 -41.19 -2.98 -18.40
N SER A 62 -41.99 -4.05 -18.36
CA SER A 62 -41.57 -5.39 -18.78
C SER A 62 -42.37 -5.90 -19.98
N SER A 63 -43.47 -5.22 -20.31
CA SER A 63 -44.35 -5.47 -21.45
C SER A 63 -45.14 -4.22 -21.82
N GLU A 64 -45.75 -4.20 -23.02
CA GLU A 64 -46.55 -3.08 -23.51
C GLU A 64 -47.77 -2.77 -22.62
N SER A 65 -48.30 -3.76 -21.87
CA SER A 65 -49.42 -3.53 -20.93
C SER A 65 -49.04 -2.76 -19.66
N ASP A 66 -47.74 -2.61 -19.40
CA ASP A 66 -47.23 -1.82 -18.28
C ASP A 66 -47.19 -0.31 -18.63
N CYS A 67 -47.45 0.04 -19.89
CA CYS A 67 -47.42 1.40 -20.40
C CYS A 67 -48.82 2.01 -20.54
N ASP A 68 -48.91 3.33 -20.32
CA ASP A 68 -50.15 4.06 -20.56
C ASP A 68 -50.56 4.00 -22.03
N PRO A 69 -51.88 4.04 -22.35
CA PRO A 69 -52.36 3.96 -23.73
C PRO A 69 -51.70 5.02 -24.65
N GLY A 70 -51.08 4.56 -25.74
CA GLY A 70 -50.30 5.40 -26.67
C GLY A 70 -48.78 5.33 -26.48
N PHE A 71 -48.30 4.47 -25.58
CA PHE A 71 -46.88 4.19 -25.35
C PHE A 71 -46.59 2.69 -25.49
N VAL A 72 -45.39 2.35 -25.97
CA VAL A 72 -44.87 0.98 -26.14
C VAL A 72 -43.62 0.79 -25.28
N CYS A 73 -43.38 -0.44 -24.83
CA CYS A 73 -42.24 -0.74 -23.96
C CYS A 73 -40.98 -1.03 -24.79
N VAL A 74 -39.98 -0.16 -24.70
CA VAL A 74 -38.69 -0.28 -25.41
C VAL A 74 -37.57 -0.25 -24.37
N ALA A 75 -36.71 -1.26 -24.35
CA ALA A 75 -35.58 -1.37 -23.40
C ALA A 75 -35.96 -1.11 -21.92
N SER A 76 -37.13 -1.63 -21.52
CA SER A 76 -37.72 -1.46 -20.19
C SER A 76 -38.17 -0.04 -19.83
N ILE A 77 -38.45 0.80 -20.84
CA ILE A 77 -38.93 2.17 -20.71
C ILE A 77 -40.16 2.36 -21.62
N CYS A 78 -41.22 3.02 -21.12
CA CYS A 78 -42.39 3.32 -21.93
C CYS A 78 -42.13 4.55 -22.84
N GLU A 79 -42.08 4.32 -24.15
CA GLU A 79 -41.87 5.34 -25.19
C GLU A 79 -43.14 5.58 -26.01
N ARG A 80 -43.37 6.81 -26.49
CA ARG A 80 -44.63 7.14 -27.20
C ARG A 80 -44.61 6.52 -28.59
N ALA A 81 -45.67 5.81 -28.97
CA ALA A 81 -45.79 5.28 -30.33
C ALA A 81 -45.94 6.46 -31.30
N ASP A 82 -44.97 6.66 -32.19
CA ASP A 82 -45.05 7.70 -33.22
C ASP A 82 -46.14 7.34 -34.23
N ILE A 83 -47.18 8.18 -34.27
CA ILE A 83 -48.24 8.15 -35.28
C ILE A 83 -47.75 9.02 -36.44
N THR A 84 -47.35 8.41 -37.56
CA THR A 84 -47.22 9.11 -38.83
C THR A 84 -48.18 8.50 -39.86
N ASP A 85 -49.19 9.32 -40.16
CA ASP A 85 -50.08 9.40 -41.33
C ASP A 85 -50.81 8.16 -41.85
N GLU A 86 -52.07 8.05 -41.42
CA GLU A 86 -53.17 7.59 -42.28
C GLU A 86 -53.48 8.69 -43.33
N ASP A 87 -53.04 8.51 -44.58
CA ASP A 87 -53.79 9.01 -45.73
C ASP A 87 -54.35 7.82 -46.52
N THR A 88 -55.64 7.58 -46.28
CA THR A 88 -56.44 6.53 -46.89
C THR A 88 -56.92 6.97 -48.28
N GLY A 89 -56.21 6.54 -49.34
CA GLY A 89 -56.70 6.53 -50.71
C GLY A 89 -57.30 5.18 -51.10
N THR A 90 -58.62 5.14 -51.33
CA THR A 90 -59.40 3.98 -51.82
C THR A 90 -59.14 3.62 -53.30
N PRO A 91 -59.52 2.39 -53.77
CA PRO A 91 -58.84 1.64 -54.83
C PRO A 91 -59.37 1.80 -56.27
N ASP A 92 -58.47 1.46 -57.22
CA ASP A 92 -58.58 1.00 -58.62
C ASP A 92 -59.68 1.53 -59.55
N ALA A 93 -59.24 2.19 -60.63
CA ALA A 93 -59.65 1.90 -62.02
C ALA A 93 -58.80 2.71 -63.00
N ASP A 94 -58.02 2.03 -63.85
CA ASP A 94 -58.01 2.18 -65.32
C ASP A 94 -56.68 1.70 -65.93
N GLU A 95 -56.82 0.74 -66.85
CA GLU A 95 -55.79 0.17 -67.71
C GLU A 95 -55.05 1.25 -68.52
N GLU A 96 -53.72 1.15 -68.65
CA GLU A 96 -52.96 1.37 -69.90
C GLU A 96 -51.53 0.79 -69.75
N PRO A 97 -50.91 0.26 -70.83
CA PRO A 97 -49.83 -0.72 -70.73
C PRO A 97 -48.40 -0.15 -70.64
N ASP A 98 -47.54 -0.98 -70.06
CA ASP A 98 -46.10 -0.84 -69.77
C ASP A 98 -45.26 -0.05 -70.78
N ALA A 99 -44.66 1.05 -70.29
CA ALA A 99 -43.42 1.58 -70.83
C ALA A 99 -42.25 1.08 -69.96
N PHE A 100 -41.42 0.22 -70.54
CA PHE A 100 -40.18 -0.27 -69.93
C PHE A 100 -39.19 0.89 -69.73
N VAL A 101 -39.19 1.47 -68.53
CA VAL A 101 -38.09 2.32 -68.05
C VAL A 101 -37.11 1.39 -67.33
N PRO A 102 -35.86 1.25 -67.78
CA PRO A 102 -34.89 0.46 -67.04
C PRO A 102 -34.63 1.19 -65.72
N ASP A 103 -34.98 0.53 -64.63
CA ASP A 103 -34.63 0.97 -63.28
C ASP A 103 -33.10 1.04 -63.18
N THR A 104 -32.60 2.26 -63.00
CA THR A 104 -31.19 2.55 -62.73
C THR A 104 -30.99 3.08 -61.31
N ASN A 105 -32.00 2.96 -60.45
CA ASN A 105 -31.83 3.20 -59.02
C ASN A 105 -31.29 1.95 -58.32
N THR A 106 -30.03 1.63 -58.60
CA THR A 106 -29.17 1.21 -57.50
C THR A 106 -28.73 2.49 -56.81
N ASP A 107 -29.57 3.01 -55.91
CA ASP A 107 -29.04 3.79 -54.81
C ASP A 107 -28.07 2.84 -54.10
N PRO A 108 -26.75 3.12 -54.03
CA PRO A 108 -25.88 2.27 -53.24
C PRO A 108 -26.48 2.20 -51.84
N ASP A 109 -26.73 0.98 -51.33
CA ASP A 109 -27.02 0.77 -49.91
C ASP A 109 -25.84 1.34 -49.12
N VAL A 110 -25.92 2.64 -48.78
CA VAL A 110 -24.98 3.27 -47.86
C VAL A 110 -25.47 2.86 -46.49
N GLU A 111 -24.99 1.70 -46.02
CA GLU A 111 -25.13 1.39 -44.61
C GLU A 111 -24.53 2.54 -43.80
N ASP A 112 -25.30 3.04 -42.82
CA ASP A 112 -24.82 4.10 -41.94
C ASP A 112 -23.46 3.68 -41.33
N PRO A 113 -22.46 4.57 -41.30
CA PRO A 113 -21.15 4.24 -40.78
C PRO A 113 -21.27 3.79 -39.33
N ASP A 114 -20.65 2.65 -39.01
CA ASP A 114 -20.55 2.16 -37.64
C ASP A 114 -19.83 3.19 -36.77
N THR A 115 -20.53 3.69 -35.75
CA THR A 115 -20.03 4.67 -34.78
C THR A 115 -19.84 4.09 -33.37
N GLU A 116 -20.05 2.78 -33.19
CA GLU A 116 -19.96 2.15 -31.88
C GLU A 116 -18.49 1.90 -31.51
N GLN A 117 -18.00 2.61 -30.50
CA GLN A 117 -16.63 2.46 -30.03
C GLN A 117 -16.39 1.14 -29.27
N PRO A 118 -15.24 0.46 -29.48
CA PRO A 118 -14.88 -0.71 -28.70
C PRO A 118 -14.67 -0.36 -27.22
N ARG A 119 -14.95 -1.33 -26.34
CA ARG A 119 -14.76 -1.26 -24.89
C ARG A 119 -14.06 -2.53 -24.41
N VAL A 120 -13.30 -2.42 -23.33
CA VAL A 120 -12.86 -3.59 -22.57
C VAL A 120 -14.03 -4.08 -21.70
N THR A 121 -14.40 -5.35 -21.86
CA THR A 121 -15.51 -5.98 -21.11
C THR A 121 -15.01 -6.92 -20.01
N HIS A 122 -13.81 -7.48 -20.18
CA HIS A 122 -13.18 -8.36 -19.20
C HIS A 122 -11.66 -8.26 -19.24
N VAL A 123 -11.02 -8.44 -18.09
CA VAL A 123 -9.57 -8.50 -17.95
C VAL A 123 -9.19 -9.62 -16.99
N ILE A 124 -8.12 -10.34 -17.33
CA ILE A 124 -7.45 -11.32 -16.46
C ILE A 124 -5.97 -10.92 -16.42
N PRO A 125 -5.33 -10.84 -15.23
CA PRO A 125 -5.94 -10.87 -13.90
C PRO A 125 -7.03 -9.80 -13.72
N ILE A 126 -8.01 -10.06 -12.85
CA ILE A 126 -9.05 -9.07 -12.52
C ILE A 126 -8.41 -7.84 -11.86
N ASP A 127 -9.08 -6.70 -11.95
CA ASP A 127 -8.57 -5.47 -11.36
C ASP A 127 -8.37 -5.59 -9.85
N GLY A 128 -7.20 -5.16 -9.38
CA GLY A 128 -6.77 -5.27 -7.99
C GLY A 128 -6.40 -6.69 -7.54
N ALA A 129 -6.29 -7.66 -8.46
CA ALA A 129 -5.92 -9.04 -8.10
C ALA A 129 -4.58 -9.08 -7.35
N ARG A 130 -4.51 -9.91 -6.31
CA ARG A 130 -3.29 -10.14 -5.53
C ARG A 130 -2.87 -11.59 -5.61
N ASN A 131 -1.62 -11.87 -5.24
CA ASN A 131 -1.02 -13.19 -5.26
C ASN A 131 -1.05 -13.84 -6.65
N VAL A 132 -0.93 -13.03 -7.69
CA VAL A 132 -0.91 -13.49 -9.08
C VAL A 132 0.42 -14.20 -9.38
N PRO A 133 0.42 -15.39 -10.02
CA PRO A 133 1.68 -16.05 -10.39
C PRO A 133 2.59 -15.16 -11.25
N THR A 134 3.91 -15.29 -11.08
CA THR A 134 4.88 -14.50 -11.84
C THR A 134 4.96 -14.89 -13.32
N ASP A 135 4.41 -16.03 -13.70
CA ASP A 135 4.29 -16.52 -15.07
C ASP A 135 2.89 -16.29 -15.68
N THR A 136 2.07 -15.42 -15.06
CA THR A 136 0.71 -15.14 -15.55
C THR A 136 0.70 -14.58 -16.96
N GLU A 137 -0.27 -15.03 -17.76
CA GLU A 137 -0.70 -14.33 -18.96
C GLU A 137 -1.72 -13.25 -18.61
N VAL A 138 -1.72 -12.15 -19.36
CA VAL A 138 -2.76 -11.12 -19.31
C VAL A 138 -3.72 -11.31 -20.46
N ARG A 139 -5.02 -11.30 -20.20
CA ARG A 139 -6.08 -11.43 -21.22
C ARG A 139 -7.04 -10.25 -21.14
N VAL A 140 -7.33 -9.63 -22.27
CA VAL A 140 -8.27 -8.51 -22.38
C VAL A 140 -9.32 -8.84 -23.44
N THR A 141 -10.59 -8.87 -23.04
CA THR A 141 -11.72 -9.12 -23.95
C THR A 141 -12.39 -7.80 -24.32
N PHE A 142 -12.66 -7.62 -25.62
CA PHE A 142 -13.31 -6.43 -26.17
C PHE A 142 -14.79 -6.68 -26.48
N SER A 143 -15.60 -5.60 -26.47
CA SER A 143 -17.02 -5.63 -26.80
C SER A 143 -17.29 -6.00 -28.28
N LYS A 144 -16.35 -5.65 -29.17
CA LYS A 144 -16.40 -5.89 -30.62
C LYS A 144 -15.01 -6.24 -31.16
N ALA A 145 -14.95 -6.73 -32.39
CA ALA A 145 -13.68 -7.04 -33.06
C ALA A 145 -12.83 -5.77 -33.24
N ILE A 146 -11.51 -5.90 -33.08
CA ILE A 146 -10.55 -4.80 -33.24
C ILE A 146 -9.61 -5.03 -34.42
N ASP A 147 -9.05 -3.96 -35.01
CA ASP A 147 -7.97 -4.07 -36.00
C ASP A 147 -6.66 -4.39 -35.29
N ALA A 148 -6.53 -5.64 -34.84
CA ALA A 148 -5.39 -6.09 -34.04
C ALA A 148 -4.07 -5.93 -34.79
N PHE A 149 -4.04 -6.24 -36.09
CA PHE A 149 -2.82 -6.17 -36.90
C PHE A 149 -2.24 -4.75 -36.98
N ARG A 150 -3.09 -3.72 -37.09
CA ARG A 150 -2.62 -2.32 -37.18
C ARG A 150 -2.52 -1.62 -35.84
N THR A 151 -3.35 -1.99 -34.87
CA THR A 151 -3.59 -1.16 -33.68
C THR A 151 -3.14 -1.80 -32.37
N LEU A 152 -2.93 -3.12 -32.28
CA LEU A 152 -2.36 -3.75 -31.09
C LEU A 152 -0.84 -3.81 -31.19
N ASN A 153 -0.16 -3.04 -30.34
CA ASN A 153 1.28 -3.04 -30.21
C ASN A 153 1.69 -2.48 -28.83
N ILE A 154 2.97 -2.51 -28.51
CA ILE A 154 3.50 -2.08 -27.20
C ILE A 154 3.29 -0.60 -26.85
N GLN A 155 2.78 0.24 -27.78
CA GLN A 155 2.42 1.63 -27.49
C GLN A 155 0.93 1.79 -27.15
N SER A 156 0.09 0.87 -27.62
CA SER A 156 -1.36 0.91 -27.43
C SER A 156 -1.87 -0.13 -26.44
N PHE A 157 -1.13 -1.22 -26.25
CA PHE A 157 -1.45 -2.28 -25.32
C PHE A 157 -0.18 -2.85 -24.70
N PHE A 158 0.03 -2.59 -23.41
CA PHE A 158 1.24 -3.01 -22.69
C PHE A 158 0.96 -3.22 -21.20
N ILE A 159 1.87 -3.97 -20.56
CA ILE A 159 1.95 -4.08 -19.11
C ILE A 159 3.05 -3.14 -18.64
N ALA A 160 2.71 -2.19 -17.79
CA ALA A 160 3.64 -1.29 -17.14
C ALA A 160 4.09 -1.86 -15.79
N ASP A 161 5.39 -1.82 -15.58
CA ASP A 161 6.04 -2.07 -14.30
C ASP A 161 6.53 -0.72 -13.75
N PRO A 162 6.04 -0.27 -12.57
CA PRO A 162 6.45 0.99 -11.99
C PRO A 162 7.93 1.05 -11.63
N ASP A 163 8.60 -0.11 -11.43
CA ASP A 163 10.03 -0.15 -11.05
C ASP A 163 10.95 -0.81 -12.11
N ALA A 164 10.52 -0.97 -13.36
CA ALA A 164 11.32 -1.61 -14.42
C ALA A 164 12.57 -0.83 -14.88
N LEU A 165 13.76 -1.40 -14.63
CA LEU A 165 15.14 -0.92 -14.91
C LEU A 165 15.51 -0.56 -16.37
N ASP A 166 14.64 -0.76 -17.37
CA ASP A 166 15.08 -0.70 -18.79
C ASP A 166 14.04 -0.15 -19.80
N SER A 167 12.99 0.58 -19.39
CA SER A 167 11.98 1.05 -20.37
C SER A 167 11.50 2.49 -20.20
N ARG A 168 11.35 3.20 -21.33
CA ARG A 168 10.87 4.61 -21.41
C ARG A 168 9.41 4.82 -20.99
N LEU A 169 8.62 3.75 -20.92
CA LEU A 169 7.19 3.78 -20.56
C LEU A 169 6.86 2.89 -19.35
N GLY A 170 7.86 2.28 -18.70
CA GLY A 170 7.64 1.18 -17.75
C GLY A 170 7.16 -0.12 -18.42
N ALA A 171 6.95 -0.14 -19.74
CA ALA A 171 6.45 -1.30 -20.47
C ALA A 171 7.43 -2.48 -20.42
N ILE A 172 6.96 -3.64 -19.98
CA ILE A 172 7.75 -4.87 -20.00
C ILE A 172 7.68 -5.57 -21.38
N PRO A 173 8.71 -6.33 -21.77
CA PRO A 173 8.67 -7.12 -23.01
C PRO A 173 7.61 -8.23 -22.94
N VAL A 174 6.66 -8.20 -23.89
CA VAL A 174 5.57 -9.18 -24.03
C VAL A 174 5.43 -9.64 -25.47
N ASP A 175 4.88 -10.82 -25.66
CA ASP A 175 4.30 -11.27 -26.93
C ASP A 175 2.78 -11.01 -26.91
N ILE A 176 2.23 -10.52 -28.03
CA ILE A 176 0.82 -10.16 -28.17
C ILE A 176 0.16 -11.08 -29.20
N GLU A 177 -0.91 -11.76 -28.80
CA GLU A 177 -1.76 -12.57 -29.67
C GLU A 177 -3.20 -12.06 -29.61
N TYR A 178 -3.92 -12.07 -30.73
CA TYR A 178 -5.35 -11.74 -30.77
C TYR A 178 -6.16 -12.94 -31.26
N LEU A 179 -7.06 -13.41 -30.41
CA LEU A 179 -8.01 -14.48 -30.65
C LEU A 179 -9.32 -13.86 -31.18
N GLU A 180 -9.45 -13.80 -32.51
CA GLU A 180 -10.54 -13.09 -33.20
C GLU A 180 -11.93 -13.58 -32.78
N ASP A 181 -12.14 -14.90 -32.70
CA ASP A 181 -13.43 -15.51 -32.34
C ASP A 181 -13.88 -15.14 -30.92
N GLU A 182 -12.92 -14.93 -30.02
CA GLU A 182 -13.16 -14.59 -28.61
C GLU A 182 -13.13 -13.07 -28.38
N ARG A 183 -12.74 -12.30 -29.40
CA ARG A 183 -12.41 -10.86 -29.31
C ARG A 183 -11.44 -10.59 -28.16
N GLN A 184 -10.47 -11.48 -27.97
CA GLN A 184 -9.58 -11.46 -26.81
C GLN A 184 -8.14 -11.25 -27.26
N ALA A 185 -7.45 -10.29 -26.63
CA ALA A 185 -6.03 -10.12 -26.79
C ALA A 185 -5.28 -10.71 -25.58
N VAL A 186 -4.20 -11.44 -25.84
CA VAL A 186 -3.38 -12.15 -24.84
C VAL A 186 -1.97 -11.56 -24.85
N LEU A 187 -1.49 -11.14 -23.68
CA LEU A 187 -0.13 -10.67 -23.42
C LEU A 187 0.62 -11.72 -22.62
N THR A 188 1.70 -12.23 -23.19
CA THR A 188 2.58 -13.20 -22.53
C THR A 188 3.91 -12.53 -22.19
N PRO A 189 4.26 -12.34 -20.90
CA PRO A 189 5.58 -11.85 -20.50
C PRO A 189 6.71 -12.76 -21.02
N ARG A 190 7.76 -12.17 -21.61
CA ARG A 190 8.91 -12.95 -22.12
C ARG A 190 9.87 -13.44 -21.04
N GLN A 191 9.75 -12.86 -19.85
CA GLN A 191 10.46 -13.24 -18.65
C GLN A 191 9.45 -13.30 -17.51
N PRO A 192 9.68 -14.15 -16.49
CA PRO A 192 8.86 -14.12 -15.28
C PRO A 192 8.78 -12.70 -14.71
N LEU A 193 7.57 -12.30 -14.33
CA LEU A 193 7.34 -11.04 -13.64
C LEU A 193 8.08 -11.03 -12.29
N ARG A 194 8.46 -9.83 -11.84
CA ARG A 194 9.13 -9.67 -10.55
C ARG A 194 8.12 -9.98 -9.45
N PRO A 195 8.45 -10.82 -8.46
CA PRO A 195 7.49 -11.15 -7.42
C PRO A 195 7.15 -9.91 -6.58
N ALA A 196 6.09 -9.95 -5.75
CA ALA A 196 5.59 -8.84 -4.92
C ALA A 196 5.61 -7.47 -5.60
N THR A 197 5.27 -7.39 -6.89
CA THR A 197 5.28 -6.16 -7.69
C THR A 197 3.89 -5.88 -8.22
N GLN A 198 3.47 -4.62 -8.14
CA GLN A 198 2.22 -4.17 -8.74
C GLN A 198 2.49 -3.82 -10.20
N TYR A 199 1.75 -4.44 -11.11
CA TYR A 199 1.77 -4.16 -12.54
C TYR A 199 0.48 -3.48 -12.96
N THR A 200 0.56 -2.61 -13.97
CA THR A 200 -0.60 -1.94 -14.57
C THR A 200 -0.76 -2.35 -16.02
N ILE A 201 -1.88 -2.98 -16.35
CA ILE A 201 -2.31 -3.28 -17.72
C ILE A 201 -2.89 -1.99 -18.30
N ILE A 202 -2.36 -1.53 -19.44
CA ILE A 202 -2.80 -0.30 -20.10
C ILE A 202 -3.25 -0.60 -21.52
N VAL A 203 -4.49 -0.23 -21.84
CA VAL A 203 -5.03 -0.21 -23.21
C VAL A 203 -5.41 1.22 -23.56
N THR A 204 -4.71 1.82 -24.51
CA THR A 204 -4.92 3.22 -24.89
C THR A 204 -6.02 3.36 -25.95
N THR A 205 -6.44 4.59 -26.21
CA THR A 205 -7.35 4.92 -27.33
C THR A 205 -6.71 4.74 -28.71
N GLY A 206 -5.44 4.33 -28.78
CA GLY A 206 -4.78 3.92 -30.02
C GLY A 206 -5.26 2.57 -30.57
N VAL A 207 -5.90 1.74 -29.73
CA VAL A 207 -6.61 0.53 -30.19
C VAL A 207 -7.91 0.93 -30.88
N GLN A 208 -8.16 0.44 -32.10
CA GLN A 208 -9.33 0.81 -32.90
C GLN A 208 -10.02 -0.42 -33.48
N ASP A 209 -11.29 -0.27 -33.83
CA ASP A 209 -12.05 -1.31 -34.52
C ASP A 209 -11.73 -1.38 -36.03
N GLN A 210 -12.44 -2.28 -36.72
CA GLN A 210 -12.32 -2.50 -38.17
C GLN A 210 -13.34 -1.67 -38.98
N ALA A 211 -14.08 -0.74 -38.34
CA ALA A 211 -15.07 0.09 -39.02
C ALA A 211 -14.43 1.07 -40.02
N GLN A 212 -15.25 1.63 -40.91
CA GLN A 212 -14.82 2.67 -41.87
C GLN A 212 -15.78 3.86 -41.83
N PRO A 213 -15.38 5.01 -41.22
CA PRO A 213 -14.12 5.26 -40.53
C PRO A 213 -13.95 4.41 -39.25
N SER A 214 -12.71 4.17 -38.83
CA SER A 214 -12.42 3.37 -37.63
C SER A 214 -12.79 4.11 -36.35
N ASN A 215 -13.34 3.38 -35.37
CA ASN A 215 -13.66 3.91 -34.06
C ASN A 215 -12.54 3.56 -33.05
N PRO A 216 -11.99 4.55 -32.32
CA PRO A 216 -11.03 4.29 -31.24
C PRO A 216 -11.74 3.71 -30.02
N LEU A 217 -10.97 3.00 -29.17
CA LEU A 217 -11.42 2.57 -27.84
C LEU A 217 -12.09 3.72 -27.10
N PHE A 218 -13.27 3.47 -26.53
CA PHE A 218 -14.12 4.48 -25.90
C PHE A 218 -13.36 5.39 -24.92
N ARG A 219 -12.48 4.80 -24.12
CA ARG A 219 -11.53 5.51 -23.26
C ARG A 219 -10.33 4.62 -22.96
N ARG A 220 -9.22 5.23 -22.53
CA ARG A 220 -8.08 4.50 -21.95
C ARG A 220 -8.59 3.59 -20.82
N PHE A 221 -8.18 2.33 -20.88
CA PHE A 221 -8.46 1.33 -19.85
C PHE A 221 -7.17 1.06 -19.08
N GLU A 222 -7.31 0.98 -17.75
CA GLU A 222 -6.25 0.59 -16.85
C GLU A 222 -6.77 -0.45 -15.88
N SER A 223 -5.92 -1.42 -15.56
CA SER A 223 -6.19 -2.39 -14.50
C SER A 223 -4.90 -2.79 -13.83
N THR A 224 -4.93 -3.04 -12.53
CA THR A 224 -3.75 -3.38 -11.73
C THR A 224 -3.81 -4.80 -11.20
N PHE A 225 -2.65 -5.41 -11.01
CA PHE A 225 -2.52 -6.66 -10.26
C PHE A 225 -1.18 -6.74 -9.54
N VAL A 226 -1.11 -7.53 -8.48
CA VAL A 226 0.09 -7.74 -7.66
C VAL A 226 0.52 -9.20 -7.75
N THR A 227 1.74 -9.43 -8.20
CA THR A 227 2.33 -10.78 -8.24
C THR A 227 2.57 -11.34 -6.84
N ASN A 228 2.47 -12.65 -6.69
CA ASN A 228 2.83 -13.36 -5.47
C ASN A 228 4.32 -13.19 -5.13
N SER A 229 4.67 -13.57 -3.91
CA SER A 229 6.05 -13.68 -3.46
C SER A 229 6.13 -14.78 -2.41
N SER A 230 7.23 -15.50 -2.41
CA SER A 230 7.54 -16.49 -1.38
C SER A 230 8.98 -16.29 -0.98
N GLU A 231 9.22 -16.17 0.33
CA GLU A 231 10.58 -16.14 0.84
C GLU A 231 11.20 -17.54 0.64
N PRO A 232 12.43 -17.64 0.14
CA PRO A 232 13.14 -18.91 0.05
C PRO A 232 13.26 -19.58 1.43
N ALA A 233 13.02 -20.89 1.50
CA ALA A 233 12.96 -21.63 2.77
C ALA A 233 14.21 -21.48 3.64
N GLU A 234 15.40 -21.46 3.01
CA GLU A 234 16.68 -21.23 3.70
C GLU A 234 16.75 -19.86 4.39
N LEU A 235 16.15 -18.83 3.81
CA LEU A 235 16.13 -17.48 4.39
C LEU A 235 15.07 -17.37 5.49
N THR A 236 13.96 -18.11 5.38
CA THR A 236 12.99 -18.25 6.48
C THR A 236 13.61 -18.97 7.68
N GLU A 237 14.35 -20.06 7.45
CA GLU A 237 15.06 -20.79 8.51
C GLU A 237 16.16 -19.93 9.16
N LEU A 238 16.89 -19.15 8.34
CA LEU A 238 17.87 -18.20 8.83
C LEU A 238 17.22 -17.14 9.73
N ALA A 239 16.11 -16.53 9.30
CA ALA A 239 15.37 -15.59 10.13
C ALA A 239 14.87 -16.25 11.42
N ALA A 240 14.34 -17.47 11.36
CA ALA A 240 13.94 -18.21 12.55
C ALA A 240 15.11 -18.49 13.51
N THR A 241 16.32 -18.73 13.00
CA THR A 241 17.52 -19.02 13.80
C THR A 241 17.99 -17.82 14.63
N TYR A 242 18.03 -16.63 14.02
CA TYR A 242 18.53 -15.41 14.67
C TYR A 242 17.43 -14.52 15.25
N ALA A 243 16.17 -14.96 15.21
CA ALA A 243 15.05 -14.19 15.72
C ALA A 243 15.23 -13.85 17.21
N PRO A 244 14.99 -12.60 17.62
CA PRO A 244 15.31 -12.15 18.96
C PRO A 244 14.41 -12.79 20.01
N ILE A 245 14.93 -12.95 21.23
CA ILE A 245 14.05 -13.11 22.40
C ILE A 245 13.64 -11.71 22.82
N ILE A 246 12.34 -11.42 22.75
CA ILE A 246 11.82 -10.07 22.99
C ILE A 246 11.34 -9.99 24.42
N TYR A 247 11.82 -9.00 25.13
CA TYR A 247 11.37 -8.68 26.45
C TYR A 247 10.72 -7.31 26.45
N GLN A 248 9.41 -7.31 26.63
CA GLN A 248 8.55 -6.14 26.48
C GLN A 248 8.11 -5.63 27.85
N ASP A 249 8.38 -4.36 28.12
CA ASP A 249 7.79 -3.63 29.25
C ASP A 249 6.38 -3.14 28.89
N THR A 250 5.45 -3.17 29.84
CA THR A 250 4.03 -2.82 29.67
C THR A 250 3.51 -1.87 30.74
N ARG A 251 4.37 -1.11 31.45
CA ARG A 251 3.99 -0.18 32.53
C ARG A 251 2.64 0.52 32.29
N LEU A 252 1.70 0.37 33.23
CA LEU A 252 0.39 1.05 33.28
C LEU A 252 -0.68 0.47 32.35
N VAL A 253 -0.90 -0.84 32.42
CA VAL A 253 -1.87 -1.47 31.53
C VAL A 253 -2.93 -2.29 32.28
N GLU A 254 -4.18 -1.84 32.17
CA GLU A 254 -5.39 -2.57 32.58
C GLU A 254 -6.30 -2.80 31.36
N GLY A 255 -6.98 -3.95 31.32
CA GLY A 255 -8.00 -4.21 30.29
C GLY A 255 -7.43 -4.44 28.89
N SER A 256 -8.00 -3.75 27.88
CA SER A 256 -7.61 -3.87 26.46
C SER A 256 -6.37 -3.03 26.10
N GLU A 257 -5.85 -2.20 26.99
CA GLU A 257 -4.69 -1.32 26.74
C GLU A 257 -3.37 -2.07 26.51
N ILE A 258 -3.34 -3.39 26.70
CA ILE A 258 -2.16 -4.23 26.41
C ILE A 258 -2.16 -4.68 24.96
N ASN A 259 -3.29 -4.55 24.25
CA ASN A 259 -3.33 -4.76 22.80
C ASN A 259 -2.40 -3.80 22.05
N ILE A 260 -2.12 -2.63 22.62
CA ILE A 260 -1.22 -1.63 22.02
C ILE A 260 0.26 -1.82 22.41
N ASP A 261 0.56 -2.66 23.42
CA ASP A 261 1.93 -2.97 23.87
C ASP A 261 2.34 -4.41 23.44
N ILE A 262 1.58 -5.09 22.57
CA ILE A 262 1.92 -6.38 21.96
C ILE A 262 2.31 -6.14 20.49
N PRO A 263 3.51 -6.56 20.04
CA PRO A 263 3.86 -6.46 18.62
C PRO A 263 2.94 -7.38 17.82
N THR A 264 2.31 -6.83 16.79
CA THR A 264 1.26 -7.52 16.04
C THR A 264 1.39 -7.23 14.54
N ARG A 265 0.57 -7.90 13.72
CA ARG A 265 0.43 -7.56 12.30
C ARG A 265 -0.29 -6.23 12.13
N ILE A 266 -0.06 -5.54 11.01
CA ILE A 266 -0.82 -4.35 10.62
C ILE A 266 -2.30 -4.69 10.40
N ASP A 267 -2.58 -5.89 9.91
CA ASP A 267 -3.91 -6.43 9.64
C ASP A 267 -4.44 -7.33 10.76
N PHE A 268 -4.09 -7.03 12.01
CA PHE A 268 -4.41 -7.89 13.16
C PHE A 268 -5.91 -8.07 13.40
N ASP A 269 -6.72 -7.16 12.89
CA ASP A 269 -8.18 -7.13 12.96
C ASP A 269 -8.86 -7.68 11.68
N GLY A 270 -8.07 -8.14 10.71
CA GLY A 270 -8.54 -8.84 9.53
C GLY A 270 -8.71 -7.96 8.28
N ASP A 271 -8.33 -6.69 8.35
CA ASP A 271 -8.26 -5.82 7.18
C ASP A 271 -6.98 -4.97 7.17
N PHE A 272 -6.77 -4.19 6.12
CA PHE A 272 -5.57 -3.36 5.95
C PHE A 272 -5.89 -1.86 6.08
N ASP A 273 -7.02 -1.52 6.71
CA ASP A 273 -7.42 -0.14 6.98
C ASP A 273 -6.65 0.39 8.20
N THR A 274 -5.47 0.94 7.95
CA THR A 274 -4.59 1.32 9.06
C THR A 274 -5.11 2.49 9.89
N ASP A 275 -6.00 3.31 9.33
CA ASP A 275 -6.59 4.47 10.01
C ASP A 275 -7.39 4.06 11.26
N ASN A 276 -7.94 2.84 11.29
CA ASN A 276 -8.79 2.39 12.40
C ASN A 276 -8.03 1.53 13.45
N ASN A 277 -6.75 1.22 13.23
CA ASN A 277 -6.01 0.20 13.99
C ASN A 277 -5.93 0.50 15.49
N LEU A 278 -5.72 1.77 15.88
CA LEU A 278 -5.70 2.14 17.30
C LEU A 278 -7.08 1.94 17.95
N THR A 279 -8.13 2.35 17.25
CA THR A 279 -9.51 2.19 17.70
C THR A 279 -9.85 0.71 17.89
N ASN A 280 -9.53 -0.12 16.90
CA ASN A 280 -9.79 -1.56 16.93
C ASN A 280 -8.97 -2.27 18.01
N ALA A 281 -7.70 -1.91 18.19
CA ALA A 281 -6.86 -2.45 19.25
C ALA A 281 -7.46 -2.19 20.64
N ARG A 282 -7.98 -0.99 20.89
CA ARG A 282 -8.53 -0.63 22.22
C ARG A 282 -9.94 -1.16 22.44
N ALA A 283 -10.74 -1.31 21.38
CA ALA A 283 -12.09 -1.83 21.46
C ALA A 283 -12.13 -3.36 21.57
N SER A 284 -11.11 -4.06 21.05
CA SER A 284 -11.11 -5.51 20.99
C SER A 284 -11.01 -6.17 22.37
N ALA A 285 -11.95 -7.08 22.64
CA ALA A 285 -11.87 -8.01 23.76
C ALA A 285 -10.90 -9.18 23.48
N THR A 286 -10.64 -9.48 22.21
CA THR A 286 -9.69 -10.52 21.79
C THR A 286 -8.31 -9.91 21.64
N ARG A 287 -7.34 -10.46 22.36
CA ARG A 287 -5.94 -10.01 22.30
C ARG A 287 -5.34 -10.33 20.91
N PRO A 288 -4.55 -9.41 20.32
CA PRO A 288 -3.87 -9.68 19.07
C PRO A 288 -2.88 -10.83 19.23
N VAL A 289 -2.64 -11.54 18.13
CA VAL A 289 -1.61 -12.57 18.03
C VAL A 289 -0.26 -11.89 17.90
N ALA A 290 0.69 -12.24 18.77
CA ALA A 290 2.01 -11.65 18.71
C ALA A 290 2.72 -12.02 17.39
N SER A 291 3.20 -11.01 16.70
CA SER A 291 3.77 -11.14 15.36
C SER A 291 4.93 -10.17 15.17
N VAL A 292 5.95 -10.63 14.45
CA VAL A 292 7.14 -9.84 14.12
C VAL A 292 7.41 -9.95 12.63
N TYR A 293 7.48 -8.81 11.95
CA TYR A 293 7.87 -8.81 10.55
C TYR A 293 9.36 -9.05 10.41
N TYR A 294 9.78 -9.85 9.44
CA TYR A 294 11.19 -10.02 9.13
C TYR A 294 11.52 -9.76 7.67
N SER A 295 12.77 -9.37 7.42
CA SER A 295 13.34 -9.28 6.07
C SER A 295 14.79 -9.72 6.10
N VAL A 296 15.21 -10.47 5.08
CA VAL A 296 16.59 -10.95 4.94
C VAL A 296 17.20 -10.34 3.69
N THR A 297 18.39 -9.76 3.84
CA THR A 297 19.30 -9.50 2.74
C THR A 297 20.62 -10.22 2.98
N GLN A 298 21.30 -10.58 1.91
CA GLN A 298 22.52 -11.37 1.96
C GLN A 298 23.55 -10.76 1.02
N THR A 299 24.72 -10.42 1.54
CA THR A 299 25.91 -10.12 0.73
C THR A 299 26.80 -11.34 0.60
N GLU A 300 27.89 -11.24 -0.15
CA GLU A 300 28.91 -12.30 -0.20
C GLU A 300 29.51 -12.61 1.20
N SER A 301 29.41 -11.69 2.16
CA SER A 301 30.06 -11.83 3.47
C SER A 301 29.12 -11.91 4.68
N HIS A 302 27.94 -11.29 4.60
CA HIS A 302 27.02 -11.17 5.75
C HIS A 302 25.58 -11.47 5.36
N HIS A 303 24.83 -12.01 6.31
CA HIS A 303 23.38 -11.91 6.32
C HIS A 303 22.96 -10.71 7.17
N TYR A 304 21.98 -9.94 6.70
CA TYR A 304 21.33 -8.89 7.47
C TYR A 304 19.87 -9.27 7.63
N ILE A 305 19.46 -9.43 8.88
CA ILE A 305 18.11 -9.84 9.20
C ILE A 305 17.45 -8.72 10.00
N HIS A 306 16.47 -8.10 9.38
CA HIS A 306 15.64 -7.11 10.05
C HIS A 306 14.48 -7.80 10.77
N TYR A 307 14.20 -7.36 11.99
CA TYR A 307 12.98 -7.69 12.72
C TYR A 307 12.26 -6.40 13.07
N SER A 308 11.08 -6.19 12.49
CA SER A 308 10.27 -4.99 12.65
C SER A 308 9.01 -5.32 13.44
N LEU A 309 8.83 -4.62 14.54
CA LEU A 309 7.72 -4.78 15.46
C LEU A 309 6.77 -3.62 15.23
N TYR A 310 5.53 -3.95 14.88
CA TYR A 310 4.44 -2.99 14.73
C TYR A 310 3.56 -3.00 15.97
N TYR A 311 3.21 -1.81 16.45
CA TYR A 311 2.24 -1.61 17.51
C TYR A 311 1.13 -0.68 17.01
N PRO A 312 -0.14 -0.91 17.35
CA PRO A 312 -1.23 -0.02 16.95
C PRO A 312 -1.11 1.40 17.50
N ALA A 313 -0.35 1.61 18.58
CA ALA A 313 -0.06 2.94 19.09
C ALA A 313 1.24 3.06 19.86
N ARG A 314 1.73 4.30 19.91
CA ARG A 314 2.74 4.80 20.84
C ARG A 314 2.08 5.55 21.99
N ARG A 315 2.57 5.33 23.22
CA ARG A 315 2.13 6.07 24.42
C ARG A 315 3.25 6.95 24.96
N ARG A 316 2.95 8.22 25.23
CA ARG A 316 3.88 9.14 25.91
C ARG A 316 3.18 9.94 27.01
N VAL A 317 3.89 10.22 28.09
CA VAL A 317 3.44 11.17 29.12
C VAL A 317 3.86 12.58 28.70
N VAL A 318 2.88 13.45 28.46
CA VAL A 318 3.09 14.86 28.12
C VAL A 318 2.34 15.72 29.12
N ASP A 319 3.05 16.63 29.80
CA ASP A 319 2.50 17.51 30.84
C ASP A 319 1.74 16.77 31.95
N GLY A 320 2.22 15.57 32.31
CA GLY A 320 1.60 14.72 33.34
C GLY A 320 0.34 13.96 32.88
N SER A 321 -0.03 14.03 31.60
CA SER A 321 -1.16 13.30 31.01
C SER A 321 -0.68 12.27 30.00
N GLN A 322 -1.35 11.12 29.94
CA GLN A 322 -1.08 10.11 28.92
C GLN A 322 -1.61 10.59 27.57
N ARG A 323 -0.76 10.52 26.55
CA ARG A 323 -1.12 10.75 25.13
C ARG A 323 -0.84 9.50 24.33
N TYR A 324 -1.72 9.25 23.38
CA TYR A 324 -1.65 8.14 22.45
C TYR A 324 -1.45 8.70 21.05
N TYR A 325 -0.56 8.08 20.30
CA TYR A 325 -0.27 8.39 18.92
C TYR A 325 -0.50 7.13 18.11
N GLU A 326 -1.14 7.26 16.96
CA GLU A 326 -1.42 6.12 16.10
C GLU A 326 -0.14 5.55 15.53
N HIS A 327 -0.12 4.23 15.49
CA HIS A 327 0.99 3.39 15.09
C HIS A 327 2.26 3.60 15.93
N ASP A 328 3.06 2.55 15.97
CA ASP A 328 4.45 2.64 16.33
C ASP A 328 5.19 1.54 15.59
N PHE A 329 6.38 1.89 15.11
CA PHE A 329 7.33 0.90 14.66
C PHE A 329 8.60 1.01 15.46
N THR A 330 9.09 -0.15 15.86
CA THR A 330 10.51 -0.32 16.21
C THR A 330 11.09 -1.44 15.38
N SER A 331 12.40 -1.45 15.23
CA SER A 331 13.08 -2.46 14.44
C SER A 331 14.48 -2.70 14.96
N MET A 332 15.04 -3.83 14.57
CA MET A 332 16.45 -4.10 14.68
C MET A 332 16.98 -4.78 13.44
N VAL A 333 18.28 -4.65 13.22
CA VAL A 333 19.04 -5.45 12.28
C VAL A 333 20.06 -6.28 13.03
N VAL A 334 20.13 -7.57 12.70
CA VAL A 334 21.19 -8.48 13.11
C VAL A 334 22.08 -8.74 11.90
N ALA A 335 23.35 -8.38 11.97
CA ALA A 335 24.34 -8.72 10.97
C ALA A 335 25.11 -9.97 11.41
N VAL A 336 25.03 -11.02 10.60
CA VAL A 336 25.61 -12.34 10.86
C VAL A 336 26.69 -12.61 9.83
N ASN A 337 27.87 -13.01 10.28
CA ASN A 337 28.95 -13.44 9.41
C ASN A 337 28.56 -14.73 8.69
N ARG A 338 28.60 -14.76 7.35
CA ARG A 338 28.19 -15.95 6.58
C ARG A 338 29.11 -17.14 6.77
N ALA A 339 30.40 -16.89 6.98
CA ALA A 339 31.39 -17.95 7.05
C ALA A 339 31.39 -18.65 8.42
N SER A 340 31.18 -17.89 9.51
CA SER A 340 31.19 -18.46 10.86
C SER A 340 29.81 -18.71 11.46
N GLY A 341 28.78 -18.00 10.99
CA GLY A 341 27.46 -17.96 11.65
C GLY A 341 27.43 -17.10 12.92
N ASP A 342 28.51 -16.36 13.21
CA ASP A 342 28.55 -15.51 14.39
C ASP A 342 27.76 -14.21 14.17
N VAL A 343 27.09 -13.73 15.22
CA VAL A 343 26.48 -12.40 15.24
C VAL A 343 27.58 -11.36 15.36
N ASP A 344 27.87 -10.62 14.31
CA ASP A 344 28.92 -9.60 14.32
C ASP A 344 28.41 -8.25 14.84
N PHE A 345 27.14 -7.96 14.63
CA PHE A 345 26.57 -6.65 14.95
C PHE A 345 25.06 -6.70 15.15
N VAL A 346 24.54 -5.88 16.06
CA VAL A 346 23.12 -5.65 16.23
C VAL A 346 22.88 -4.16 16.32
N GLU A 347 21.89 -3.64 15.61
CA GLU A 347 21.48 -2.26 15.78
C GLU A 347 19.97 -2.14 15.84
N GLY A 348 19.49 -1.46 16.88
CA GLY A 348 18.09 -1.13 17.05
C GLY A 348 17.74 0.27 16.57
N LEU A 349 16.47 0.45 16.26
CA LEU A 349 15.84 1.72 15.93
C LEU A 349 15.05 2.23 17.14
N LYS A 350 15.25 3.51 17.45
CA LYS A 350 14.24 4.31 18.16
C LYS A 350 13.67 5.34 17.20
N ALA A 351 12.41 5.17 16.81
CA ALA A 351 11.72 6.18 16.02
C ALA A 351 11.46 7.43 16.87
N GLU A 352 11.70 8.61 16.31
CA GLU A 352 11.41 9.89 16.96
C GLU A 352 10.36 10.68 16.18
N SER A 353 9.83 11.76 16.77
CA SER A 353 8.77 12.56 16.13
C SER A 353 9.19 13.08 14.75
N ALA A 354 10.48 13.32 14.53
CA ALA A 354 11.06 13.66 13.25
C ALA A 354 12.08 12.60 12.84
N ALA A 355 12.02 12.14 11.58
CA ALA A 355 12.87 11.08 11.04
C ALA A 355 14.37 11.39 11.13
N SER A 356 14.75 12.66 10.98
CA SER A 356 16.14 13.11 11.12
C SER A 356 16.70 12.98 12.55
N ASN A 357 15.83 12.69 13.52
CA ASN A 357 16.20 12.48 14.91
C ASN A 357 16.05 11.01 15.33
N ASP A 358 15.67 10.10 14.42
CA ASP A 358 15.65 8.67 14.70
C ASP A 358 17.03 8.23 15.21
N LYS A 359 17.07 7.37 16.21
CA LYS A 359 18.32 7.00 16.90
C LYS A 359 18.76 5.59 16.57
N HIS A 360 20.06 5.47 16.30
CA HIS A 360 20.76 4.20 16.16
C HIS A 360 21.21 3.70 17.54
N LEU A 361 20.80 2.48 17.89
CA LEU A 361 21.18 1.81 19.13
C LEU A 361 22.10 0.64 18.78
N SER A 362 23.39 0.93 18.62
CA SER A 362 24.38 0.00 18.04
C SER A 362 25.10 -0.83 19.11
N TYR A 363 25.13 -2.15 18.92
CA TYR A 363 25.74 -3.12 19.81
C TYR A 363 26.56 -4.17 19.04
N ARG A 364 27.55 -4.78 19.70
CA ARG A 364 28.31 -5.90 19.16
C ARG A 364 28.77 -6.86 20.27
N PRO A 365 28.92 -8.17 20.00
CA PRO A 365 29.59 -9.06 20.93
C PRO A 365 31.03 -8.66 21.22
N ASP A 366 31.58 -9.10 22.35
CA ASP A 366 32.98 -8.86 22.71
C ASP A 366 33.96 -9.46 21.69
N SER A 367 33.61 -10.63 21.13
CA SER A 367 34.38 -11.30 20.07
C SER A 367 34.35 -10.58 18.71
N SER A 368 33.33 -9.76 18.45
CA SER A 368 33.06 -9.20 17.13
C SER A 368 34.24 -8.39 16.57
N PRO A 369 34.57 -8.54 15.27
CA PRO A 369 35.61 -7.76 14.62
C PRO A 369 35.18 -6.32 14.34
N VAL A 370 33.89 -6.00 14.48
CA VAL A 370 33.32 -4.71 14.08
C VAL A 370 33.91 -3.57 14.91
N ARG A 371 34.32 -2.48 14.25
CA ARG A 371 34.85 -1.26 14.88
C ARG A 371 34.12 -0.03 14.35
N GLY A 372 33.93 0.97 15.20
CA GLY A 372 33.35 2.25 14.80
C GLY A 372 34.26 3.05 13.86
N ARG A 373 33.66 3.81 12.93
CA ARG A 373 34.35 4.79 12.07
C ARG A 373 34.15 6.20 12.63
N GLY A 374 35.23 6.96 12.77
CA GLY A 374 35.17 8.33 13.28
C GLY A 374 34.65 8.36 14.71
N THR A 375 33.59 9.13 14.97
CA THR A 375 32.94 9.22 16.29
C THR A 375 31.85 8.17 16.52
N ASN A 376 31.54 7.35 15.51
CA ASN A 376 30.56 6.28 15.68
C ASN A 376 31.15 5.19 16.57
N SER A 377 30.35 4.64 17.48
CA SER A 377 30.72 3.52 18.33
C SER A 377 29.53 2.60 18.52
N ALA A 378 29.81 1.32 18.70
CA ALA A 378 28.82 0.34 19.16
C ALA A 378 29.24 -0.13 20.55
N ASP A 379 28.25 -0.23 21.43
CA ASP A 379 28.45 -0.76 22.76
C ASP A 379 28.70 -2.26 22.72
N THR A 380 29.47 -2.77 23.67
CA THR A 380 29.82 -4.20 23.70
C THR A 380 28.96 -4.96 24.69
N PHE A 381 28.72 -6.23 24.38
CA PHE A 381 28.08 -7.18 25.28
C PHE A 381 28.80 -8.52 25.21
N ALA A 382 28.77 -9.29 26.30
CA ALA A 382 29.40 -10.60 26.33
C ALA A 382 28.67 -11.58 25.39
N ASP A 383 29.41 -12.35 24.61
CA ASP A 383 28.88 -13.34 23.66
C ASP A 383 27.89 -14.33 24.32
N ALA A 384 28.13 -14.68 25.58
CA ALA A 384 27.27 -15.56 26.37
C ALA A 384 25.86 -15.00 26.66
N LEU A 385 25.60 -13.73 26.30
CA LEU A 385 24.27 -13.12 26.40
C LEU A 385 23.39 -13.41 25.17
N LEU A 386 23.95 -13.98 24.10
CA LEU A 386 23.13 -14.54 23.02
C LEU A 386 22.39 -15.76 23.57
N GLU A 387 21.07 -15.64 23.65
CA GLU A 387 20.21 -16.73 24.06
C GLU A 387 20.19 -17.81 22.99
N GLU A 388 20.15 -19.07 23.42
CA GLU A 388 20.16 -20.21 22.50
C GLU A 388 21.38 -20.19 21.53
N GLY A 389 22.45 -19.48 21.90
CA GLY A 389 23.71 -19.38 21.14
C GLY A 389 23.71 -18.36 20.00
N ALA A 390 22.56 -17.84 19.58
CA ALA A 390 22.46 -16.94 18.42
C ALA A 390 21.43 -15.81 18.56
N ARG A 391 20.47 -15.92 19.47
CA ARG A 391 19.34 -15.00 19.58
C ARG A 391 19.69 -13.79 20.42
N TYR A 392 19.53 -12.60 19.84
CA TYR A 392 19.74 -11.38 20.59
C TYR A 392 18.58 -11.12 21.57
N PRO A 393 18.87 -10.84 22.85
CA PRO A 393 17.83 -10.47 23.80
C PRO A 393 17.45 -9.00 23.59
N LEU A 394 16.32 -8.79 22.90
CA LEU A 394 15.78 -7.47 22.58
C LEU A 394 14.97 -6.95 23.77
N PHE A 395 15.30 -5.78 24.30
CA PHE A 395 14.42 -5.07 25.22
C PHE A 395 13.58 -4.05 24.47
N VAL A 396 12.28 -4.03 24.72
CA VAL A 396 11.39 -2.99 24.22
C VAL A 396 10.74 -2.28 25.41
N PRO A 397 11.02 -0.98 25.64
CA PRO A 397 10.39 -0.22 26.70
C PRO A 397 8.91 0.05 26.39
N SER A 398 8.09 0.14 27.44
CA SER A 398 6.68 0.46 27.31
C SER A 398 6.47 1.85 26.73
N GLY A 399 5.46 1.98 25.87
CA GLY A 399 4.98 3.24 25.32
C GLY A 399 5.85 3.82 24.22
N GLU A 400 7.17 4.00 24.43
CA GLU A 400 8.07 4.58 23.41
C GLU A 400 8.55 3.58 22.36
N HIS A 401 8.48 2.27 22.62
CA HIS A 401 8.96 1.17 21.76
C HIS A 401 10.27 1.47 21.02
N ALA A 402 11.38 1.07 21.63
CA ALA A 402 12.72 1.22 21.07
C ALA A 402 13.42 -0.14 21.04
N GLY A 403 14.22 -0.40 20.01
CA GLY A 403 14.98 -1.64 19.86
C GLY A 403 16.22 -1.66 20.77
N CYS A 404 16.01 -1.80 22.08
CA CYS A 404 17.06 -1.69 23.09
C CYS A 404 17.77 -3.02 23.37
N ASN A 405 18.88 -2.95 24.11
CA ASN A 405 19.54 -4.13 24.70
C ASN A 405 18.91 -4.49 26.06
N TRP A 406 18.79 -5.79 26.33
CA TRP A 406 18.19 -6.41 27.52
C TRP A 406 18.93 -6.22 28.85
N TYR A 407 20.22 -5.86 28.84
CA TYR A 407 21.00 -5.88 30.08
C TYR A 407 21.66 -4.54 30.47
N VAL A 408 21.53 -4.25 31.78
CA VAL A 408 22.02 -3.04 32.46
C VAL A 408 23.50 -2.81 32.22
N ARG A 409 23.87 -1.60 31.80
CA ARG A 409 25.25 -1.13 31.89
C ARG A 409 25.70 -1.02 33.36
N PRO A 410 26.96 -1.33 33.68
CA PRO A 410 27.59 -0.82 34.90
C PRO A 410 27.34 0.70 35.02
N SER A 411 27.01 1.14 36.24
CA SER A 411 26.51 2.49 36.54
C SER A 411 27.20 3.63 35.81
N GLY A 412 26.41 4.42 35.07
CA GLY A 412 26.77 5.74 34.56
C GLY A 412 26.65 5.86 33.04
N TRP A 413 25.74 6.74 32.61
CA TRP A 413 25.77 7.45 31.32
C TRP A 413 25.10 6.85 30.07
N THR A 414 23.87 6.33 30.17
CA THR A 414 22.90 6.56 29.07
C THR A 414 21.50 6.89 29.59
N THR A 415 20.89 7.94 29.04
CA THR A 415 19.47 8.29 29.23
C THR A 415 18.55 7.56 28.23
N GLU A 416 19.14 6.84 27.28
CA GLU A 416 18.44 6.12 26.22
C GLU A 416 18.37 4.64 26.58
N CYS A 417 17.18 4.05 26.42
CA CYS A 417 16.87 2.69 26.86
C CYS A 417 17.05 2.46 28.37
N PRO A 418 16.38 3.22 29.27
CA PRO A 418 16.54 3.04 30.70
C PRO A 418 15.93 1.70 31.14
N TYR A 419 16.79 0.69 31.29
CA TYR A 419 16.48 -0.49 32.09
C TYR A 419 16.71 -0.15 33.57
N GLY A 420 15.64 -0.15 34.37
CA GLY A 420 15.74 -0.05 35.83
C GLY A 420 15.34 -1.38 36.47
N ASN A 421 15.85 -1.69 37.67
CA ASN A 421 15.48 -2.89 38.45
C ASN A 421 13.96 -3.08 38.67
N ALA A 422 13.16 -2.03 38.44
CA ALA A 422 11.71 -2.05 38.58
C ALA A 422 10.94 -2.24 37.26
N SER A 423 11.61 -2.34 36.09
CA SER A 423 10.94 -2.47 34.78
C SER A 423 10.13 -3.76 34.61
N PHE A 424 10.42 -4.79 35.41
CA PHE A 424 9.74 -6.09 35.36
C PHE A 424 9.28 -6.56 36.75
N ALA A 425 9.01 -5.64 37.67
CA ALA A 425 8.74 -5.98 39.07
C ALA A 425 7.59 -7.00 39.20
N THR A 426 7.93 -8.17 39.76
CA THR A 426 7.23 -9.46 39.70
C THR A 426 5.96 -9.57 40.57
N THR A 427 5.35 -8.46 41.00
CA THR A 427 4.22 -8.52 41.95
C THR A 427 3.00 -7.68 41.56
N GLY A 428 2.88 -7.27 40.28
CA GLY A 428 1.74 -6.47 39.80
C GLY A 428 1.30 -6.82 38.38
N ILE A 429 0.12 -6.31 38.01
CA ILE A 429 -0.42 -6.32 36.64
C ILE A 429 0.50 -5.59 35.62
N ASP A 430 1.49 -4.85 36.11
CA ASP A 430 2.52 -4.12 35.36
C ASP A 430 3.80 -4.94 35.07
N ALA A 431 3.78 -6.26 35.29
CA ALA A 431 4.92 -7.11 34.95
C ALA A 431 4.96 -7.30 33.41
N GLY A 432 6.01 -6.79 32.77
CA GLY A 432 6.29 -7.04 31.35
C GLY A 432 6.38 -8.54 31.01
N PHE A 433 6.55 -8.86 29.73
CA PHE A 433 6.50 -10.24 29.25
C PHE A 433 7.66 -10.60 28.34
N ILE A 434 7.84 -11.91 28.15
CA ILE A 434 8.83 -12.54 27.27
C ILE A 434 8.10 -13.07 26.04
N LEU A 435 8.66 -12.81 24.88
CA LEU A 435 8.18 -13.22 23.58
C LEU A 435 9.28 -14.04 22.91
N ARG A 436 8.99 -15.32 22.63
CA ARG A 436 9.91 -16.23 21.93
C ARG A 436 9.43 -16.48 20.49
N PRO A 437 10.32 -16.64 19.51
CA PRO A 437 9.89 -17.05 18.18
C PRO A 437 9.26 -18.44 18.25
N GLY A 438 8.17 -18.66 17.51
CA GLY A 438 7.52 -19.95 17.38
C GLY A 438 6.89 -20.13 16.00
N ASP A 439 6.49 -21.36 15.69
CA ASP A 439 5.82 -21.70 14.42
C ASP A 439 4.53 -20.89 14.22
N GLN A 440 3.89 -20.50 15.32
CA GLN A 440 2.69 -19.67 15.38
C GLN A 440 2.82 -18.66 16.53
N GLY A 441 2.24 -17.49 16.32
CA GLY A 441 2.07 -16.51 17.37
C GLY A 441 1.00 -16.93 18.36
N GLN A 442 1.15 -16.48 19.60
CA GLN A 442 0.18 -16.65 20.67
C GLN A 442 -0.40 -15.29 21.06
N THR A 443 -1.59 -15.33 21.64
CA THR A 443 -2.15 -14.17 22.31
C THR A 443 -1.64 -14.10 23.75
N PHE A 444 -1.68 -12.92 24.36
CA PHE A 444 -1.27 -12.75 25.75
C PHE A 444 -2.07 -13.60 26.75
N ASP A 445 -3.32 -13.95 26.43
CA ASP A 445 -4.15 -14.81 27.28
C ASP A 445 -3.67 -16.27 27.31
N GLN A 446 -2.85 -16.67 26.32
CA GLN A 446 -2.22 -17.98 26.26
C GLN A 446 -0.86 -18.04 26.97
N ALA A 447 -0.38 -16.90 27.49
CA ALA A 447 0.93 -16.82 28.12
C ALA A 447 1.01 -17.65 29.41
N THR A 448 2.19 -18.25 29.62
CA THR A 448 2.50 -19.06 30.80
C THR A 448 3.57 -18.40 31.64
N GLU A 449 3.66 -18.72 32.94
CA GLU A 449 4.69 -18.16 33.80
C GLU A 449 6.04 -18.85 33.54
N ASN A 450 7.05 -18.07 33.15
CA ASN A 450 8.43 -18.54 33.00
C ASN A 450 9.01 -18.82 34.41
N PRO A 451 9.48 -20.05 34.68
CA PRO A 451 9.87 -20.46 36.02
C PRO A 451 11.18 -19.81 36.52
N GLU A 452 12.02 -19.30 35.62
CA GLU A 452 13.30 -18.68 35.96
C GLU A 452 13.14 -17.19 36.29
N THR A 453 12.29 -16.50 35.54
CA THR A 453 12.11 -15.04 35.62
C THR A 453 10.85 -14.63 36.37
N GLY A 454 9.85 -15.51 36.46
CA GLY A 454 8.51 -15.21 36.96
C GLY A 454 7.67 -14.35 36.01
N LEU A 455 8.17 -14.05 34.81
CA LEU A 455 7.45 -13.26 33.81
C LEU A 455 6.52 -14.13 32.98
N ARG A 456 5.46 -13.53 32.44
CA ARG A 456 4.64 -14.21 31.44
C ARG A 456 5.43 -14.38 30.14
N GLU A 457 5.35 -15.56 29.56
CA GLU A 457 6.06 -15.95 28.35
C GLU A 457 5.09 -16.61 27.35
N PHE A 458 5.21 -16.23 26.08
CA PHE A 458 4.42 -16.74 24.96
C PHE A 458 5.18 -16.57 23.63
N THR A 459 4.67 -17.16 22.56
CA THR A 459 5.34 -17.13 21.25
C THR A 459 4.85 -16.00 20.34
N TYR A 460 5.72 -15.52 19.46
CA TYR A 460 5.36 -14.71 18.30
C TYR A 460 5.63 -15.45 16.99
N GLU A 461 4.85 -15.18 15.95
CA GLU A 461 5.14 -15.65 14.59
C GLU A 461 6.05 -14.69 13.83
N LEU A 462 6.85 -15.25 12.93
CA LEU A 462 7.64 -14.49 11.96
C LEU A 462 6.86 -14.31 10.66
N VAL A 463 6.63 -13.05 10.30
CA VAL A 463 5.84 -12.68 9.12
C VAL A 463 6.76 -12.09 8.04
N PRO A 464 6.81 -12.63 6.81
CA PRO A 464 7.68 -12.09 5.76
C PRO A 464 7.24 -10.67 5.37
N PHE A 465 8.09 -9.67 5.65
CA PHE A 465 7.80 -8.27 5.37
C PHE A 465 7.56 -8.03 3.87
N VAL A 466 8.28 -8.75 3.01
CA VAL A 466 8.14 -8.65 1.55
C VAL A 466 6.72 -9.02 1.10
N ASN A 467 6.15 -10.06 1.70
CA ASN A 467 4.86 -10.58 1.27
C ASN A 467 3.71 -9.69 1.72
N GLU A 468 3.79 -9.15 2.95
CA GLU A 468 2.69 -8.40 3.54
C GLU A 468 2.78 -6.90 3.29
N ILE A 469 3.96 -6.30 3.41
CA ILE A 469 4.11 -4.83 3.41
C ILE A 469 4.70 -4.33 2.10
N TRP A 470 5.78 -4.96 1.60
CA TRP A 470 6.41 -4.53 0.35
C TRP A 470 5.50 -4.71 -0.87
N SER A 471 4.72 -5.80 -0.92
CA SER A 471 3.74 -6.06 -1.97
C SER A 471 2.62 -5.00 -2.04
N ARG A 472 2.48 -4.19 -0.99
CA ARG A 472 1.48 -3.13 -0.83
C ARG A 472 2.04 -1.74 -0.99
N ARG A 473 3.33 -1.58 -1.30
CA ARG A 473 4.02 -0.26 -1.35
C ARG A 473 3.36 0.77 -2.28
N ALA A 474 2.51 0.33 -3.21
CA ALA A 474 1.76 1.19 -4.12
C ALA A 474 0.32 1.50 -3.65
N ASP A 475 -0.13 0.97 -2.51
CA ASP A 475 -1.46 1.16 -1.93
C ASP A 475 -1.56 2.52 -1.21
N PHE A 476 -1.40 3.61 -1.96
CA PHE A 476 -1.50 5.00 -1.49
C PHE A 476 -2.94 5.48 -1.33
N SER A 477 -3.11 6.64 -0.68
CA SER A 477 -4.37 7.41 -0.61
C SER A 477 -5.48 6.69 0.17
N CYS A 478 -5.06 6.14 1.32
CA CYS A 478 -5.83 5.43 2.36
C CYS A 478 -6.44 4.07 2.04
N GLY A 479 -5.70 3.30 1.26
CA GLY A 479 -5.55 1.87 1.54
C GLY A 479 -4.67 1.64 2.77
N VAL A 480 -3.36 1.44 2.59
CA VAL A 480 -2.42 1.15 3.70
C VAL A 480 -1.53 2.34 4.02
N PHE A 481 -1.15 3.10 2.99
CA PHE A 481 -0.18 4.17 3.11
C PHE A 481 -0.79 5.53 2.82
N ASP A 482 -0.35 6.52 3.60
CA ASP A 482 -0.57 7.94 3.32
C ASP A 482 -0.16 8.23 1.86
N GLY A 483 -0.93 9.07 1.17
CA GLY A 483 -0.64 9.60 -0.17
C GLY A 483 0.73 10.30 -0.33
N VAL A 484 1.47 10.54 0.76
CA VAL A 484 2.84 11.06 0.74
C VAL A 484 3.86 9.93 0.55
N GLY A 485 4.73 10.09 -0.44
CA GLY A 485 5.88 9.24 -0.66
C GLY A 485 7.15 10.04 -0.91
N PHE A 486 8.25 9.33 -1.07
CA PHE A 486 9.55 9.91 -1.40
C PHE A 486 10.26 9.05 -2.44
N SER A 487 11.11 9.68 -3.23
CA SER A 487 12.01 8.97 -4.15
C SER A 487 13.23 8.46 -3.39
N TYR A 488 13.38 7.15 -3.31
CA TYR A 488 14.58 6.53 -2.78
C TYR A 488 15.71 6.61 -3.82
N ASN A 489 16.73 7.39 -3.50
CA ASN A 489 17.90 7.61 -4.34
C ASN A 489 19.16 7.44 -3.48
N PRO A 490 19.73 6.23 -3.38
CA PRO A 490 20.95 6.03 -2.62
C PRO A 490 22.10 6.80 -3.27
N GLU A 491 23.04 7.22 -2.43
CA GLU A 491 24.23 7.91 -2.90
C GLU A 491 25.00 6.99 -3.86
N GLU A 492 25.30 7.49 -5.08
CA GLU A 492 26.10 6.74 -6.04
C GLU A 492 27.53 6.59 -5.49
N LEU A 493 27.88 5.38 -5.03
CA LEU A 493 29.28 5.04 -4.83
C LEU A 493 29.92 4.73 -6.19
N PRO A 494 30.96 5.46 -6.63
CA PRO A 494 31.56 5.25 -7.94
C PRO A 494 32.08 3.83 -8.18
N SER A 495 32.34 3.06 -7.12
CA SER A 495 32.80 1.68 -7.15
C SER A 495 31.70 0.63 -6.92
N ASN A 496 30.47 1.03 -6.57
CA ASN A 496 29.34 0.13 -6.33
C ASN A 496 28.01 0.88 -6.56
N PRO A 497 27.61 1.08 -7.83
CA PRO A 497 26.34 1.76 -8.12
C PRO A 497 25.19 0.95 -7.54
N ARG A 498 24.29 1.62 -6.82
CA ARG A 498 23.07 1.04 -6.27
C ARG A 498 21.89 1.49 -7.12
N PRO A 499 21.50 0.75 -8.18
CA PRO A 499 20.36 1.14 -8.99
C PRO A 499 19.08 0.94 -8.18
N VAL A 500 18.29 1.99 -8.01
CA VAL A 500 17.00 1.87 -7.32
C VAL A 500 15.95 2.63 -8.09
N GLY A 501 15.34 1.87 -8.99
CA GLY A 501 14.37 2.36 -9.95
C GLY A 501 14.89 2.32 -11.39
N PRO A 502 13.98 2.41 -12.37
CA PRO A 502 14.20 2.27 -13.79
C PRO A 502 15.47 2.90 -14.35
N THR A 503 15.77 4.11 -13.88
CA THR A 503 16.94 4.89 -14.28
C THR A 503 17.25 5.88 -13.15
N VAL A 504 18.41 6.54 -13.17
CA VAL A 504 18.73 7.68 -12.28
C VAL A 504 17.64 8.78 -12.34
N ASN A 505 16.88 8.86 -13.45
CA ASN A 505 15.81 9.84 -13.66
C ASN A 505 14.42 9.34 -13.27
N ASN A 506 14.27 8.07 -12.86
CA ASN A 506 13.01 7.51 -12.40
C ASN A 506 13.29 6.60 -11.18
N PRO A 507 13.55 7.20 -10.01
CA PRO A 507 13.86 6.47 -8.78
C PRO A 507 12.63 5.77 -8.21
N LEU A 508 12.88 4.70 -7.46
CA LEU A 508 11.84 3.97 -6.72
C LEU A 508 11.07 4.93 -5.78
N TYR A 509 9.76 5.04 -5.95
CA TYR A 509 8.90 5.88 -5.12
C TYR A 509 8.26 5.05 -4.00
N LEU A 510 8.50 5.43 -2.74
CA LEU A 510 8.11 4.65 -1.56
C LEU A 510 7.27 5.46 -0.59
N PRO A 511 6.31 4.82 0.11
CA PRO A 511 5.48 5.49 1.10
C PRO A 511 6.29 5.81 2.36
N VAL A 512 6.04 6.97 2.96
CA VAL A 512 6.73 7.39 4.19
C VAL A 512 6.03 6.93 5.46
N ALA A 513 4.71 6.81 5.44
CA ALA A 513 3.91 6.51 6.62
C ALA A 513 2.67 5.67 6.29
N LEU A 514 2.20 4.92 7.28
CA LEU A 514 0.85 4.36 7.29
C LEU A 514 -0.20 5.48 7.33
N CYS A 515 -1.42 5.19 6.88
CA CYS A 515 -2.54 6.09 7.05
C CYS A 515 -2.83 6.29 8.54
N SER A 516 -3.10 7.53 8.93
CA SER A 516 -3.50 7.87 10.29
C SER A 516 -4.47 9.06 10.27
N GLU A 517 -5.50 9.00 11.11
CA GLU A 517 -6.41 10.14 11.36
C GLU A 517 -5.90 11.05 12.48
N ALA A 518 -4.87 10.63 13.22
CA ALA A 518 -4.29 11.41 14.30
C ALA A 518 -3.43 12.60 13.81
N GLU A 519 -3.44 13.70 14.57
CA GLU A 519 -2.57 14.87 14.31
C GLU A 519 -1.07 14.52 14.31
N GLN A 520 -0.70 13.43 14.99
CA GLN A 520 0.64 12.90 15.02
C GLN A 520 0.61 11.37 15.04
N SER A 521 1.37 10.77 14.13
CA SER A 521 1.54 9.33 13.99
C SER A 521 3.01 8.93 14.12
N PHE A 522 3.28 7.71 14.59
CA PHE A 522 4.59 7.06 14.52
C PHE A 522 4.60 5.87 13.55
N GLY A 523 3.66 5.85 12.60
CA GLY A 523 3.56 4.85 11.54
C GLY A 523 4.60 4.99 10.44
N ARG A 524 5.79 5.55 10.73
CA ARG A 524 6.85 5.71 9.73
C ARG A 524 7.29 4.33 9.25
N THR A 525 7.23 4.12 7.94
CA THR A 525 7.55 2.84 7.32
C THR A 525 9.05 2.55 7.39
N PRO A 526 9.45 1.26 7.35
CA PRO A 526 10.86 0.88 7.22
C PRO A 526 11.58 1.51 6.02
N PHE A 527 10.82 1.91 5.00
CA PHE A 527 11.32 2.57 3.80
C PHE A 527 11.87 3.96 4.05
N SER A 528 11.49 4.64 5.13
CA SER A 528 11.82 6.07 5.30
C SER A 528 12.55 6.38 6.62
N TRP A 529 12.94 5.36 7.39
CA TRP A 529 13.72 5.54 8.62
C TRP A 529 15.06 6.21 8.36
N PHE A 530 15.50 6.98 9.35
CA PHE A 530 16.78 7.71 9.35
C PHE A 530 16.92 8.68 8.16
N SER A 531 15.81 9.29 7.73
CA SER A 531 15.86 10.29 6.65
C SER A 531 16.61 11.54 7.12
N GLY A 532 17.55 12.03 6.31
CA GLY A 532 18.45 13.13 6.68
C GLY A 532 19.74 12.70 7.38
N SER A 533 20.00 11.40 7.52
CA SER A 533 21.33 10.87 7.88
C SER A 533 22.34 11.07 6.72
N SER A 534 23.59 10.63 6.89
CA SER A 534 24.62 10.70 5.84
C SER A 534 24.33 9.82 4.62
N TYR A 535 23.23 9.07 4.61
CA TYR A 535 22.76 8.22 3.52
C TYR A 535 21.27 8.48 3.25
N SER A 536 20.73 7.95 2.15
CA SER A 536 19.31 8.10 1.81
C SER A 536 18.40 7.44 2.86
N GLY A 537 17.31 8.12 3.25
CA GLY A 537 16.31 7.53 4.15
C GLY A 537 15.83 6.18 3.62
N GLY A 538 15.75 5.17 4.50
CA GLY A 538 15.43 3.79 4.12
C GLY A 538 16.61 2.88 3.81
N ALA A 539 17.82 3.42 3.57
CA ALA A 539 18.98 2.56 3.27
C ALA A 539 19.34 1.65 4.44
N TRP A 540 19.07 2.06 5.67
CA TRP A 540 19.28 1.19 6.84
C TRP A 540 18.53 -0.14 6.75
N PHE A 541 17.35 -0.16 6.12
CA PHE A 541 16.51 -1.35 5.97
C PHE A 541 16.71 -2.05 4.62
N MET A 542 16.78 -1.29 3.52
CA MET A 542 16.87 -1.86 2.16
C MET A 542 18.31 -2.09 1.69
N ASP A 543 19.28 -1.34 2.20
CA ASP A 543 20.71 -1.48 1.91
C ASP A 543 21.58 -1.50 3.19
N PRO A 544 21.33 -2.44 4.12
CA PRO A 544 22.00 -2.44 5.42
C PRO A 544 23.53 -2.55 5.29
N ALA A 545 24.05 -3.26 4.29
CA ALA A 545 25.49 -3.37 4.07
C ALA A 545 26.13 -2.00 3.81
N PHE A 546 25.54 -1.18 2.94
CA PHE A 546 25.99 0.18 2.70
C PHE A 546 25.81 1.03 3.96
N ALA A 547 24.58 1.12 4.47
CA ALA A 547 24.23 2.02 5.57
C ALA A 547 25.09 1.79 6.82
N LEU A 548 25.33 0.53 7.19
CA LEU A 548 26.18 0.18 8.33
C LEU A 548 27.66 0.42 8.03
N SER A 549 28.15 0.13 6.82
CA SER A 549 29.56 0.33 6.47
C SER A 549 30.00 1.80 6.46
N THR A 550 29.08 2.75 6.28
CA THR A 550 29.39 4.18 6.42
C THR A 550 29.79 4.54 7.85
N ARG A 551 29.27 3.84 8.86
CA ARG A 551 29.50 4.09 10.29
C ARG A 551 30.42 3.08 10.95
N PHE A 552 30.56 1.89 10.39
CA PHE A 552 31.30 0.79 10.98
C PHE A 552 32.25 0.12 9.99
N ASN A 553 33.32 -0.46 10.51
CA ASN A 553 34.25 -1.31 9.78
C ASN A 553 34.05 -2.74 10.26
N PHE A 554 33.56 -3.62 9.39
CA PHE A 554 33.29 -5.03 9.68
C PHE A 554 34.52 -5.94 9.60
N GLY A 555 35.70 -5.38 9.31
CA GLY A 555 36.95 -6.14 9.23
C GLY A 555 37.28 -6.63 7.82
N GLU A 556 38.26 -7.53 7.73
CA GLU A 556 38.70 -8.10 6.45
C GLU A 556 37.62 -9.02 5.87
N GLY A 557 37.47 -9.02 4.54
CA GLY A 557 36.49 -9.87 3.85
C GLY A 557 35.06 -9.33 3.81
N PHE A 558 34.80 -8.13 4.37
CA PHE A 558 33.52 -7.46 4.23
C PHE A 558 33.19 -7.15 2.76
N SER A 559 31.98 -7.51 2.33
CA SER A 559 31.43 -7.26 1.00
C SER A 559 30.07 -6.56 1.08
N MET A 560 29.90 -5.55 0.23
CA MET A 560 28.62 -4.87 -0.01
C MET A 560 27.86 -5.45 -1.21
N ASP A 561 28.42 -6.46 -1.88
CA ASP A 561 27.83 -7.05 -3.07
C ASP A 561 26.77 -8.06 -2.67
N TYR A 562 25.52 -7.77 -3.04
CA TYR A 562 24.38 -8.59 -2.67
C TYR A 562 24.35 -9.89 -3.48
N CYS A 563 24.18 -10.98 -2.76
CA CYS A 563 23.78 -12.27 -3.27
C CYS A 563 22.25 -12.40 -3.30
N TYR A 564 21.56 -11.77 -2.34
CA TYR A 564 20.12 -11.68 -2.31
C TYR A 564 19.70 -10.36 -1.70
N ASN A 565 18.93 -9.56 -2.45
CA ASN A 565 18.28 -8.36 -1.94
C ASN A 565 17.02 -8.09 -2.75
N ARG A 566 15.88 -8.37 -2.13
CA ARG A 566 14.58 -8.29 -2.81
C ARG A 566 14.19 -6.87 -3.22
N TYR A 567 14.62 -5.87 -2.45
CA TYR A 567 14.31 -4.47 -2.71
C TYR A 567 15.03 -3.93 -3.95
N PHE A 568 16.14 -4.55 -4.32
CA PHE A 568 16.95 -4.21 -5.49
C PHE A 568 16.87 -5.25 -6.61
N ASP A 569 15.92 -6.19 -6.51
CA ASP A 569 15.71 -7.26 -7.48
C ASP A 569 16.98 -8.09 -7.76
N VAL A 570 17.76 -8.36 -6.70
CA VAL A 570 18.99 -9.15 -6.77
C VAL A 570 18.73 -10.55 -6.22
N ASP A 571 18.90 -11.57 -7.06
CA ASP A 571 19.04 -12.97 -6.64
C ASP A 571 20.16 -13.65 -7.44
N ARG A 572 21.35 -13.67 -6.85
CA ARG A 572 22.59 -14.26 -7.37
C ARG A 572 22.99 -15.50 -6.57
N ARG A 573 22.10 -16.06 -5.74
CA ARG A 573 22.45 -17.17 -4.82
C ARG A 573 22.95 -18.43 -5.56
N ALA A 574 22.59 -18.59 -6.83
CA ALA A 574 23.09 -19.67 -7.68
C ALA A 574 24.53 -19.47 -8.18
N GLU A 575 25.11 -18.27 -8.05
CA GLU A 575 26.47 -17.97 -8.47
C GLU A 575 27.50 -18.49 -7.47
N ALA A 576 28.68 -18.88 -7.96
CA ALA A 576 29.74 -19.47 -7.13
C ALA A 576 30.22 -18.55 -5.99
N ALA A 577 30.21 -17.23 -6.18
CA ALA A 577 30.57 -16.27 -5.12
C ALA A 577 29.51 -16.16 -4.01
N CYS A 578 28.30 -16.66 -4.27
CA CYS A 578 27.14 -16.55 -3.41
C CYS A 578 26.65 -17.87 -2.85
N ALA A 579 27.02 -18.99 -3.47
CA ALA A 579 26.83 -20.33 -2.92
C ALA A 579 27.51 -20.42 -1.54
N ALA A 580 26.80 -20.95 -0.55
CA ALA A 580 27.39 -21.23 0.75
C ALA A 580 28.55 -22.24 0.56
N GLU A 581 29.72 -21.95 1.13
CA GLU A 581 30.76 -22.98 1.34
C GLU A 581 30.36 -23.94 2.46
#